data_AF-A0A9D1VGN9-F1
#
_entry.id   AF-A0A9D1VGN9-F1
#
_cell.length_a   1.000
_cell.length_b   1.000
_cell.length_c   1.000
_cell.angle_alpha   90.00
_cell.angle_beta   90.00
_cell.angle_gamma   90.00
#
_symmetry.space_group_name_H-M   'P 1'
#
loop_
_entity.id
_entity.type
_entity.pdbx_description
1 polymer ?
#
loop_
_entity_poly.entity_id
_entity_poly.type
_entity_poly.pdbx_seq_one_letter_code
_entity_poly.pdbx_strand_id
1 'polypeptide(L)'
;MMATYCSSVKEAYDLSNAHQLAPKLWQLEHDNNQIDTKNAEYRSWENSLPLLLQDIMNAGLGELTIIFEYETPMSDRIDAILVGYDQNGKNQILIIENKQWNHILADDSPETVLISRNDESRHHPCAQLVTYIKDLQYIIPQLVN
;
A
#
# COMPACT_ATOMS: atom_id res chain seq x y z
N MET A 1 -1.82 11.35 14.86
CA MET A 1 -2.54 10.71 13.74
C MET A 1 -1.95 11.35 12.50
N MET A 2 -1.06 10.62 11.81
CA MET A 2 -0.53 11.08 10.53
C MET A 2 -1.70 11.22 9.54
N ALA A 3 -1.62 12.20 8.66
CA ALA A 3 -2.69 12.47 7.71
C ALA A 3 -2.62 11.45 6.57
N THR A 4 -3.55 10.49 6.55
CA THR A 4 -3.64 9.51 5.46
C THR A 4 -4.20 10.16 4.18
N TYR A 5 -3.61 9.87 3.02
CA TYR A 5 -4.20 10.30 1.74
C TYR A 5 -5.28 9.31 1.28
N CYS A 6 -6.48 9.80 1.01
CA CYS A 6 -7.55 9.04 0.38
C CYS A 6 -8.16 9.81 -0.79
N SER A 7 -8.55 9.07 -1.84
CA SER A 7 -9.20 9.62 -3.04
C SER A 7 -9.86 8.50 -3.85
N SER A 8 -10.50 8.84 -4.97
CA SER A 8 -10.82 7.82 -5.97
C SER A 8 -9.54 7.28 -6.62
N VAL A 9 -9.55 6.02 -7.06
CA VAL A 9 -8.42 5.46 -7.84
C VAL A 9 -8.13 6.33 -9.06
N LYS A 10 -9.18 6.83 -9.74
CA LYS A 10 -9.02 7.70 -10.89
C LYS A 10 -8.27 8.99 -10.55
N GLU A 11 -8.60 9.67 -9.45
CA GLU A 11 -7.89 10.86 -9.01
C GLU A 11 -6.42 10.54 -8.69
N ALA A 12 -6.17 9.46 -7.93
CA ALA A 12 -4.82 9.03 -7.61
C ALA A 12 -4.01 8.70 -8.87
N TYR A 13 -4.62 8.05 -9.86
CA TYR A 13 -4.01 7.73 -11.16
C TYR A 13 -3.68 8.99 -11.95
N ASP A 14 -4.60 9.95 -12.03
CA ASP A 14 -4.36 11.22 -12.72
C ASP A 14 -3.23 12.03 -12.04
N LEU A 15 -3.18 12.06 -10.71
CA LEU A 15 -2.08 12.66 -9.95
C LEU A 15 -0.75 11.93 -10.15
N SER A 16 -0.78 10.59 -10.23
CA SER A 16 0.40 9.78 -10.47
C SER A 16 0.98 10.05 -11.85
N ASN A 17 0.14 10.11 -12.90
CA ASN A 17 0.55 10.48 -14.26
C ASN A 17 1.10 11.91 -14.38
N ALA A 18 0.63 12.81 -13.52
CA ALA A 18 1.14 14.16 -13.43
C ALA A 18 2.43 14.28 -12.58
N HIS A 19 2.97 13.17 -12.05
CA HIS A 19 4.08 13.14 -11.08
C HIS A 19 3.81 13.97 -9.82
N GLN A 20 2.56 14.02 -9.38
CA GLN A 20 2.10 14.79 -8.22
C GLN A 20 1.70 13.92 -7.03
N LEU A 21 1.51 12.61 -7.22
CA LEU A 21 1.10 11.71 -6.14
C LEU A 21 2.19 11.53 -5.08
N ALA A 22 3.42 11.12 -5.44
CA ALA A 22 4.48 10.94 -4.44
C ALA A 22 4.88 12.25 -3.73
N PRO A 23 4.97 13.43 -4.42
CA PRO A 23 5.10 14.72 -3.74
C PRO A 23 4.01 14.98 -2.70
N LYS A 24 2.76 14.61 -3.01
CA LYS A 24 1.62 14.80 -2.09
C LYS A 24 1.72 13.88 -0.88
N LEU A 25 2.06 12.60 -1.08
CA LEU A 25 2.31 11.66 0.02
C LEU A 25 3.48 12.13 0.90
N TRP A 26 4.58 12.59 0.29
CA TRP A 26 5.72 13.13 1.03
C TRP A 26 5.33 14.29 1.94
N GLN A 27 4.54 15.23 1.44
CA GLN A 27 4.09 16.38 2.22
C GLN A 27 3.24 15.98 3.42
N LEU A 28 2.42 14.93 3.28
CA LEU A 28 1.59 14.41 4.36
C LEU A 28 2.41 13.65 5.41
N GLU A 29 3.34 12.82 4.97
CA GLU A 29 4.18 11.99 5.86
C GLU A 29 5.27 12.79 6.58
N HIS A 30 5.79 13.84 5.94
CA HIS A 30 6.94 14.60 6.44
C HIS A 30 6.59 16.04 6.81
N ASP A 31 5.36 16.33 7.21
CA ASP A 31 4.92 17.65 7.68
C ASP A 31 5.30 18.82 6.75
N ASN A 32 5.14 18.64 5.44
CA ASN A 32 5.51 19.61 4.39
C ASN A 32 7.00 19.96 4.31
N ASN A 33 7.89 19.09 4.81
CA ASN A 33 9.32 19.22 4.59
C ASN A 33 9.68 19.15 3.10
N GLN A 34 10.85 19.70 2.75
CA GLN A 34 11.37 19.63 1.38
C GLN A 34 11.49 18.17 0.92
N ILE A 35 11.07 17.90 -0.32
CA ILE A 35 11.13 16.57 -0.93
C ILE A 35 12.58 16.12 -1.06
N ASP A 36 12.90 14.96 -0.48
CA ASP A 36 14.16 14.25 -0.73
C ASP A 36 13.96 13.13 -1.77
N THR A 37 14.28 13.45 -3.02
CA THR A 37 14.19 12.49 -4.14
C THR A 37 15.20 11.33 -4.06
N LYS A 38 16.15 11.37 -3.10
CA LYS A 38 17.07 10.26 -2.83
C LYS A 38 16.56 9.33 -1.73
N ASN A 39 15.52 9.74 -1.00
CA ASN A 39 14.89 8.92 0.01
C ASN A 39 14.30 7.65 -0.63
N ALA A 40 14.51 6.50 0.02
CA ALA A 40 14.09 5.20 -0.50
C ALA A 40 12.56 5.06 -0.56
N GLU A 41 11.83 5.64 0.39
CA GLU A 41 10.37 5.64 0.45
C GLU A 41 9.76 6.52 -0.64
N TYR A 42 10.29 7.74 -0.82
CA TYR A 42 9.84 8.59 -1.93
C TYR A 42 10.01 7.88 -3.28
N ARG A 43 11.15 7.22 -3.46
CA ARG A 43 11.42 6.41 -4.67
C ARG A 43 10.52 5.21 -4.79
N SER A 44 10.18 4.54 -3.67
CA SER A 44 9.27 3.42 -3.74
C SER A 44 7.90 3.87 -4.24
N TRP A 45 7.39 5.01 -3.77
CA TRP A 45 6.14 5.56 -4.29
C TRP A 45 6.19 5.87 -5.79
N GLU A 46 7.20 6.60 -6.25
CA GLU A 46 7.36 6.93 -7.67
C GLU A 46 7.48 5.69 -8.57
N ASN A 47 8.02 4.59 -8.05
CA ASN A 47 8.21 3.37 -8.82
C ASN A 47 6.97 2.46 -8.84
N SER A 48 6.30 2.24 -7.71
CA SER A 48 5.22 1.23 -7.62
C SER A 48 3.83 1.78 -7.80
N LEU A 49 3.53 3.00 -7.35
CA LEU A 49 2.17 3.52 -7.38
C LEU A 49 1.62 3.71 -8.80
N PRO A 50 2.40 4.18 -9.80
CA PRO A 50 1.89 4.28 -11.17
C PRO A 50 1.45 2.94 -11.74
N LEU A 51 2.23 1.87 -11.50
CA LEU A 51 1.93 0.52 -11.97
C LEU A 51 0.69 -0.04 -11.29
N LEU A 52 0.62 0.07 -9.96
CA LEU A 52 -0.54 -0.36 -9.18
C LEU A 52 -1.82 0.33 -9.66
N LEU A 53 -1.78 1.66 -9.78
CA LEU A 53 -2.93 2.45 -10.20
C LEU A 53 -3.34 2.16 -11.63
N GLN A 54 -2.38 1.94 -12.54
CA GLN A 54 -2.67 1.53 -13.91
C GLN A 54 -3.41 0.18 -13.96
N ASP A 55 -2.98 -0.79 -13.17
CA ASP A 55 -3.63 -2.11 -13.11
C ASP A 55 -5.06 -2.02 -12.56
N ILE A 56 -5.27 -1.24 -11.49
CA ILE A 56 -6.61 -1.03 -10.92
C ILE A 56 -7.53 -0.27 -11.91
N MET A 57 -7.00 0.74 -12.61
CA MET A 57 -7.74 1.45 -13.67
C MET A 57 -8.12 0.52 -14.82
N ASN A 58 -7.19 -0.34 -15.26
CA ASN A 58 -7.43 -1.32 -16.32
C ASN A 58 -8.48 -2.37 -15.92
N ALA A 59 -8.58 -2.68 -14.63
CA ALA A 59 -9.63 -3.53 -14.08
C ALA A 59 -11.02 -2.86 -14.04
N GLY A 60 -11.13 -1.58 -14.42
CA GLY A 60 -12.39 -0.84 -14.40
C GLY A 60 -12.80 -0.36 -13.01
N LEU A 61 -11.87 -0.32 -12.06
CA LEU A 61 -12.12 0.00 -10.64
C LEU A 61 -11.80 1.47 -10.31
N GLY A 62 -11.77 2.36 -11.31
CA GLY A 62 -11.38 3.76 -11.16
C GLY A 62 -12.23 4.59 -10.20
N GLU A 63 -13.49 4.22 -10.03
CA GLU A 63 -14.45 4.91 -9.15
C GLU A 63 -14.37 4.45 -7.68
N LEU A 64 -13.60 3.38 -7.40
CA LEU A 64 -13.41 2.92 -6.02
C LEU A 64 -12.50 3.87 -5.24
N THR A 65 -12.62 3.84 -3.91
CA THR A 65 -11.78 4.64 -3.02
C THR A 65 -10.49 3.91 -2.72
N ILE A 66 -9.35 4.58 -2.89
CA ILE A 66 -8.05 4.08 -2.46
C ILE A 66 -7.49 4.96 -1.32
N ILE A 67 -6.88 4.29 -0.35
CA ILE A 67 -6.24 4.87 0.83
C ILE A 67 -4.78 4.42 0.80
N PHE A 68 -3.82 5.35 0.92
CA PHE A 68 -2.38 5.04 0.93
C PHE A 68 -1.79 5.22 2.31
N GLU A 69 -0.77 4.42 2.65
CA GLU A 69 0.00 4.54 3.90
C GLU A 69 -0.91 4.56 5.15
N TYR A 70 -1.85 3.61 5.21
CA TYR A 70 -2.77 3.50 6.32
C TYR A 70 -2.07 2.93 7.55
N GLU A 71 -1.92 3.73 8.60
CA GLU A 71 -1.37 3.32 9.89
C GLU A 71 -2.42 2.53 10.68
N THR A 72 -2.13 1.27 10.98
CA THR A 72 -2.96 0.46 11.88
C THR A 72 -2.77 0.93 13.33
N PRO A 73 -3.75 0.71 14.21
CA PRO A 73 -3.60 0.97 15.64
C PRO A 73 -2.47 0.23 16.35
N MET A 74 -1.91 -0.83 15.73
CA MET A 74 -0.73 -1.53 16.25
C MET A 74 0.59 -0.96 15.69
N SER A 75 0.53 0.20 15.04
CA SER A 75 1.68 0.92 14.44
C SER A 75 2.32 0.21 13.23
N ASP A 76 1.59 -0.72 12.59
CA ASP A 76 1.95 -1.23 11.27
C ASP A 76 1.42 -0.27 10.19
N ARG A 77 2.03 -0.26 9.00
CA ARG A 77 1.62 0.61 7.89
C ARG A 77 1.27 -0.22 6.66
N ILE A 78 0.07 -0.02 6.15
CA ILE A 78 -0.45 -0.69 4.97
C ILE A 78 -0.23 0.23 3.77
N ASP A 79 0.50 -0.25 2.75
CA ASP A 79 0.85 0.55 1.57
C ASP A 79 -0.40 1.09 0.85
N ALA A 80 -1.39 0.23 0.59
CA ALA A 80 -2.67 0.66 0.03
C ALA A 80 -3.87 -0.19 0.46
N ILE A 81 -5.02 0.45 0.62
CA ILE A 81 -6.31 -0.19 0.85
C ILE A 81 -7.29 0.32 -0.21
N LEU A 82 -7.90 -0.61 -0.95
CA LEU A 82 -9.01 -0.32 -1.85
C LEU A 82 -10.33 -0.64 -1.14
N VAL A 83 -11.27 0.29 -1.14
CA VAL A 83 -12.56 0.18 -0.46
C VAL A 83 -13.68 0.31 -1.48
N GLY A 84 -14.65 -0.61 -1.41
CA GLY A 84 -15.79 -0.64 -2.30
C GLY A 84 -16.93 -1.52 -1.78
N TYR A 85 -17.78 -1.95 -2.71
CA TYR A 85 -18.92 -2.80 -2.44
C TYR A 85 -18.95 -3.98 -3.42
N ASP A 86 -19.42 -5.14 -2.96
CA ASP A 86 -19.74 -6.25 -3.86
C ASP A 86 -21.08 -6.05 -4.58
N GLN A 87 -21.46 -6.99 -5.45
CA GLN A 87 -22.72 -6.97 -6.19
C GLN A 87 -23.98 -6.94 -5.32
N ASN A 88 -23.89 -7.26 -4.02
CA ASN A 88 -24.99 -7.23 -3.07
C ASN A 88 -24.97 -5.95 -2.20
N GLY A 89 -24.05 -5.01 -2.46
CA GLY A 89 -23.90 -3.78 -1.68
C GLY A 89 -23.21 -3.99 -0.33
N LYS A 90 -22.55 -5.13 -0.11
CA LYS A 90 -21.76 -5.35 1.12
C LYS A 90 -20.40 -4.69 0.98
N ASN A 91 -19.95 -4.00 2.02
CA ASN A 91 -18.61 -3.41 2.09
C ASN A 91 -17.55 -4.48 1.83
N GLN A 92 -16.59 -4.15 0.97
CA GLN A 92 -15.42 -4.97 0.67
C GLN A 92 -14.17 -4.11 0.81
N ILE A 93 -13.11 -4.71 1.33
CA ILE A 93 -11.77 -4.10 1.37
C ILE A 93 -10.77 -5.04 0.70
N LEU A 94 -9.84 -4.47 -0.05
CA LEU A 94 -8.67 -5.18 -0.56
C LEU A 94 -7.44 -4.49 0.00
N ILE A 95 -6.63 -5.26 0.73
CA ILE A 95 -5.37 -4.82 1.32
C ILE A 95 -4.25 -5.17 0.35
N ILE A 96 -3.38 -4.21 0.06
CA ILE A 96 -2.31 -4.33 -0.92
C ILE A 96 -1.00 -3.99 -0.22
N GLU A 97 -0.04 -4.91 -0.31
CA GLU A 97 1.33 -4.74 0.18
C GLU A 97 2.27 -4.82 -1.03
N ASN A 98 3.04 -3.77 -1.29
CA ASN A 98 3.96 -3.69 -2.42
C ASN A 98 5.36 -4.13 -1.99
N LYS A 99 5.98 -5.00 -2.80
CA LYS A 99 7.40 -5.36 -2.66
C LYS A 99 8.17 -4.97 -3.90
N GLN A 100 9.26 -4.24 -3.70
CA GLN A 100 10.19 -3.83 -4.77
C GLN A 100 11.53 -4.57 -4.61
N TRP A 101 11.48 -5.90 -4.67
CA TRP A 101 12.66 -6.74 -4.55
C TRP A 101 13.16 -7.17 -5.93
N ASN A 102 14.46 -7.00 -6.18
CA ASN A 102 15.07 -7.41 -7.46
C ASN A 102 15.39 -8.91 -7.49
N HIS A 103 15.51 -9.54 -6.33
CA HIS A 103 15.85 -10.95 -6.19
C HIS A 103 15.07 -11.58 -5.04
N ILE A 104 14.75 -12.86 -5.20
CA ILE A 104 14.23 -13.73 -4.16
C ILE A 104 15.08 -14.98 -4.21
N LEU A 105 15.60 -15.39 -3.06
CA LEU A 105 16.28 -16.66 -2.90
C LEU A 105 15.28 -17.67 -2.34
N ALA A 106 15.40 -18.93 -2.77
CA ALA A 106 14.55 -19.98 -2.23
C ALA A 106 14.87 -20.18 -0.75
N ASP A 107 13.85 -20.01 0.09
CA ASP A 107 13.82 -20.42 1.48
C ASP A 107 12.43 -21.01 1.80
N ASP A 108 12.35 -21.82 2.85
CA ASP A 108 11.09 -22.44 3.31
C ASP A 108 10.45 -21.65 4.46
N SER A 109 10.84 -20.39 4.67
CA SER A 109 10.36 -19.58 5.79
C SER A 109 8.95 -19.05 5.52
N PRO A 110 7.96 -19.27 6.40
CA PRO A 110 6.64 -18.68 6.25
C PRO A 110 6.60 -17.20 6.66
N GLU A 111 7.56 -16.74 7.47
CA GLU A 111 7.57 -15.39 8.06
C GLU A 111 8.52 -14.43 7.35
N THR A 112 9.50 -14.95 6.62
CA THR A 112 10.53 -14.14 5.99
C THR A 112 10.83 -14.59 4.57
N VAL A 113 11.46 -13.70 3.80
CA VAL A 113 11.97 -13.97 2.46
C VAL A 113 13.40 -13.44 2.38
N LEU A 114 14.32 -14.29 1.91
CA LEU A 114 15.69 -13.90 1.58
C LEU A 114 15.72 -13.15 0.24
N ILE A 115 16.13 -11.87 0.27
CA ILE A 115 16.11 -10.99 -0.91
C ILE A 115 17.49 -10.68 -1.48
N SER A 116 18.55 -11.14 -0.82
CA SER A 116 19.92 -11.00 -1.33
C SER A 116 20.83 -12.12 -0.82
N ARG A 117 21.96 -12.33 -1.52
CA ARG A 117 22.99 -13.31 -1.14
C ARG A 117 23.82 -12.90 0.08
N ASN A 118 23.60 -11.70 0.62
CA ASN A 118 24.25 -11.21 1.84
C ASN A 118 23.38 -11.49 3.09
N ASP A 119 22.53 -12.51 3.02
CA ASP A 119 21.56 -12.89 4.06
C ASP A 119 20.62 -11.75 4.47
N GLU A 120 20.32 -10.83 3.55
CA GLU A 120 19.29 -9.83 3.78
C GLU A 120 17.92 -10.49 3.73
N SER A 121 17.26 -10.51 4.88
CA SER A 121 15.92 -11.07 5.05
C SER A 121 14.91 -9.94 5.30
N ARG A 122 13.72 -10.09 4.72
CA ARG A 122 12.57 -9.19 4.92
C ARG A 122 11.36 -10.00 5.33
N HIS A 123 10.39 -9.36 5.97
CA HIS A 123 9.14 -10.02 6.32
C HIS A 123 8.42 -10.51 5.06
N HIS A 124 7.84 -11.70 5.15
CA HIS A 124 7.10 -12.29 4.06
C HIS A 124 5.83 -11.46 3.81
N PRO A 125 5.53 -11.03 2.56
CA PRO A 125 4.38 -10.17 2.28
C PRO A 125 3.05 -10.80 2.74
N CYS A 126 2.87 -12.12 2.53
CA CYS A 126 1.69 -12.83 3.04
C CYS A 126 1.62 -12.83 4.57
N ALA A 127 2.74 -12.95 5.29
CA ALA A 127 2.74 -12.88 6.75
C ALA A 127 2.35 -11.48 7.24
N GLN A 128 2.83 -10.42 6.58
CA GLN A 128 2.41 -9.04 6.87
C GLN A 128 0.91 -8.84 6.64
N LEU A 129 0.38 -9.30 5.48
CA LEU A 129 -1.05 -9.21 5.19
C LEU A 129 -1.90 -9.92 6.25
N VAL A 130 -1.45 -11.08 6.76
CA VAL A 130 -2.14 -11.78 7.86
C VAL A 130 -2.16 -10.93 9.14
N THR A 131 -1.07 -10.23 9.48
CA THR A 131 -1.03 -9.31 10.62
C THR A 131 -2.01 -8.15 10.41
N TYR A 132 -1.97 -7.50 9.25
CA TYR A 132 -2.86 -6.37 8.94
C TYR A 132 -4.34 -6.76 9.00
N ILE A 133 -4.69 -7.95 8.50
CA ILE A 133 -6.05 -8.49 8.58
C ILE A 133 -6.47 -8.64 10.05
N LYS A 134 -5.62 -9.21 10.90
CA LYS A 134 -5.93 -9.39 12.34
C LYS A 134 -6.12 -8.04 13.04
N ASP A 135 -5.27 -7.07 12.75
CA ASP A 135 -5.39 -5.72 13.29
C ASP A 135 -6.71 -5.09 12.89
N LEU A 136 -7.03 -5.08 11.59
CA LEU A 136 -8.26 -4.49 11.08
C LEU A 136 -9.50 -5.23 11.61
N GLN A 137 -9.47 -6.55 11.75
CA GLN A 137 -10.54 -7.33 12.37
C GLN A 137 -10.76 -7.00 13.84
N TYR A 138 -9.69 -6.70 14.58
CA TYR A 138 -9.79 -6.30 15.98
C TYR A 138 -10.58 -4.99 16.15
N ILE A 139 -10.43 -4.06 15.21
CA ILE A 139 -11.04 -2.71 15.28
C ILE A 139 -12.38 -2.66 14.55
N ILE A 140 -12.50 -3.41 13.44
CA ILE A 140 -13.68 -3.43 12.58
C ILE A 140 -14.04 -4.89 12.23
N PRO A 141 -14.68 -5.63 13.16
CA PRO A 141 -14.96 -7.06 13.01
C PRO A 141 -15.84 -7.42 11.80
N GLN A 142 -16.50 -6.43 11.20
CA GLN A 142 -17.47 -6.62 10.11
C GLN A 142 -16.83 -6.56 8.71
N LEU A 143 -15.58 -6.10 8.57
CA LEU A 143 -14.95 -5.77 7.29
C LEU A 143 -14.15 -6.91 6.63
N VAL A 144 -13.85 -7.99 7.35
CA VAL A 144 -13.11 -9.13 6.79
C VAL A 144 -13.89 -10.40 7.08
N ASN A 145 -14.69 -10.85 6.11
CA ASN A 145 -15.44 -12.11 6.16
C ASN A 145 -14.80 -13.13 5.23
#